data_AF-A0A7V9FI03-F1
#
_entry.id   AF-A0A7V9FI03-F1
#
_cell.length_a   1.000
_cell.length_b   1.000
_cell.length_c   1.000
_cell.angle_alpha   90.00
_cell.angle_beta   90.00
_cell.angle_gamma   90.00
#
_symmetry.space_group_name_H-M   'P 1'
#
loop_
_entity.id
_entity.type
_entity.pdbx_description
1 polymer ?
#
loop_
_entity_poly.entity_id
_entity_poly.type
_entity_poly.pdbx_seq_one_letter_code
_entity_poly.pdbx_strand_id
1 'polypeptide(L)'
;MLARALRLRCPHCGGGPIFVTWSRLVPNCPVCGLGLERGEQGYWLGAYFFNLMAMETVFSVWVVGFLLWTWPTPPWEIFQISTVVLMLIVPVAFFPYSKTLFLAFDLLVRPPAEEDFAV
;
A
#
# COMPACT_ATOMS: atom_id res chain seq x y z
N MET A 1 3.52 14.21 2.66
CA MET A 1 3.88 13.03 1.85
C MET A 1 2.82 11.92 1.99
N LEU A 2 2.53 11.44 3.21
CA LEU A 2 1.54 10.37 3.47
C LEU A 2 0.12 10.66 2.96
N ALA A 3 -0.42 11.87 3.16
CA ALA A 3 -1.73 12.24 2.62
C ALA A 3 -1.80 12.27 1.08
N ARG A 4 -0.66 12.44 0.40
CA ARG A 4 -0.55 12.38 -1.06
C ARG A 4 -0.47 10.93 -1.54
N ALA A 5 0.26 10.07 -0.81
CA ALA A 5 0.31 8.63 -1.05
C ALA A 5 -1.09 7.99 -0.92
N LEU A 6 -1.85 8.35 0.12
CA LEU A 6 -3.26 7.93 0.29
C LEU A 6 -4.19 8.42 -0.83
N ARG A 7 -3.80 9.44 -1.60
CA ARG A 7 -4.56 9.91 -2.78
C ARG A 7 -4.05 9.31 -4.08
N LEU A 8 -3.17 8.29 -4.03
CA LEU A 8 -2.52 7.68 -5.18
C LEU A 8 -1.81 8.71 -6.07
N ARG A 9 -1.19 9.71 -5.45
CA ARG A 9 -0.39 10.74 -6.10
C ARG A 9 1.07 10.62 -5.71
N CYS A 10 1.95 11.28 -6.48
CA CYS A 10 3.37 11.32 -6.17
C CYS A 10 3.58 11.84 -4.73
N PRO A 11 4.24 11.07 -3.84
CA PRO A 11 4.47 11.51 -2.46
C PRO A 11 5.37 12.73 -2.36
N HIS A 12 6.30 12.91 -3.31
CA HIS A 12 7.21 14.04 -3.42
C HIS A 12 6.49 15.33 -3.88
N CYS A 13 6.06 15.41 -5.14
CA CYS A 13 5.50 16.64 -5.71
C CYS A 13 3.97 16.76 -5.58
N GLY A 14 3.24 15.66 -5.31
CA GLY A 14 1.77 15.64 -5.33
C GLY A 14 1.15 15.60 -6.73
N GLY A 15 1.97 15.49 -7.77
CA GLY A 15 1.56 15.32 -9.17
C GLY A 15 0.93 13.94 -9.42
N GLY A 16 0.03 13.90 -10.39
CA GLY A 16 -0.64 12.68 -10.84
C GLY A 16 -1.38 12.95 -12.15
N PRO A 17 -1.95 11.90 -12.77
CA PRO A 17 -2.02 10.52 -12.30
C PRO A 17 -0.68 9.76 -12.42
N ILE A 18 -0.31 9.01 -11.37
CA ILE A 18 0.87 8.11 -11.37
C ILE A 18 0.50 6.64 -11.60
N PHE A 19 -0.79 6.31 -11.56
CA PHE A 19 -1.30 5.00 -11.91
C PHE A 19 -2.06 5.09 -13.23
N VAL A 20 -1.66 4.24 -14.18
CA VAL A 20 -2.35 4.08 -15.48
C VAL A 20 -3.48 3.06 -15.37
N THR A 21 -3.29 2.09 -14.48
CA THR A 21 -4.27 1.06 -14.13
C THR A 21 -4.15 0.83 -12.63
N TRP A 22 -5.16 0.22 -12.02
CA TRP A 22 -5.22 -0.04 -10.59
C TRP A 22 -3.96 -0.72 -9.99
N SER A 23 -3.24 -1.55 -10.76
CA SER A 23 -1.95 -2.15 -10.35
C SER A 23 -0.74 -1.61 -11.11
N ARG A 24 -0.97 -0.86 -12.21
CA ARG A 24 0.09 -0.42 -13.13
C ARG A 24 0.51 1.01 -12.81
N LEU A 25 1.69 1.11 -12.21
CA LEU A 25 2.37 2.37 -11.93
C LEU A 25 3.16 2.83 -13.16
N VAL A 26 3.23 4.13 -13.40
CA VAL A 26 4.14 4.68 -14.42
C VAL A 26 5.59 4.55 -13.94
N PRO A 27 6.57 4.38 -14.85
CA PRO A 27 7.97 4.31 -14.44
C PRO A 27 8.45 5.63 -13.80
N ASN A 28 7.98 6.78 -14.29
CA ASN A 28 8.37 8.11 -13.82
C ASN A 28 7.16 9.01 -13.57
N CYS A 29 7.24 9.86 -12.54
CA CYS A 29 6.20 10.85 -12.28
C CYS A 29 6.13 11.87 -13.45
N PRO A 30 4.94 12.12 -14.04
CA PRO A 30 4.81 13.02 -15.19
C PRO A 30 5.06 14.51 -14.87
N VAL A 31 5.11 14.88 -13.58
CA VAL A 31 5.28 16.26 -13.14
C VAL A 31 6.71 16.55 -12.68
N CYS A 32 7.32 15.64 -11.91
CA CYS A 32 8.66 15.86 -11.36
C CYS A 32 9.73 14.91 -11.91
N GLY A 33 9.41 13.96 -12.78
CA GLY A 33 10.39 13.02 -13.37
C GLY A 33 10.88 11.91 -12.45
N LEU A 34 10.49 11.91 -11.17
CA LEU A 34 10.93 10.94 -10.17
C LEU A 34 10.60 9.50 -10.61
N GLY A 35 11.62 8.64 -10.65
CA GLY A 35 11.48 7.20 -10.90
C GLY A 35 10.71 6.53 -9.76
N LEU A 36 9.50 6.06 -10.01
CA LEU A 36 8.62 5.53 -8.97
C LEU A 36 9.00 4.12 -8.50
N GLU A 37 9.77 3.38 -9.30
CA GLU A 37 10.36 2.09 -8.93
C GLU A 37 11.88 2.17 -8.73
N ARG A 38 12.46 3.39 -8.70
CA ARG A 38 13.90 3.71 -8.53
C ARG A 38 14.91 2.90 -9.38
N GLY A 39 14.45 2.12 -10.36
CA GLY A 39 15.30 1.27 -11.19
C GLY A 39 15.96 0.10 -10.45
N GLU A 40 15.63 -0.13 -9.17
CA GLU A 40 16.27 -1.18 -8.36
C GLU A 40 15.59 -2.54 -8.53
N GLN A 41 16.39 -3.58 -8.77
CA GLN A 41 15.95 -4.96 -8.81
C GLN A 41 15.40 -5.35 -7.43
N GLY A 42 14.09 -5.63 -7.34
CA GLY A 42 13.45 -6.02 -6.09
C GLY A 42 12.69 -4.90 -5.36
N TYR A 43 12.57 -3.70 -5.93
CA TYR A 43 11.75 -2.61 -5.35
C TYR A 43 10.29 -3.05 -5.07
N TRP A 44 9.79 -4.00 -5.86
CA TRP A 44 8.48 -4.61 -5.66
C TRP A 44 8.34 -5.37 -4.33
N LEU A 45 9.44 -5.87 -3.76
CA LEU A 45 9.44 -6.59 -2.48
C LEU A 45 9.05 -5.66 -1.32
N GLY A 46 9.46 -4.40 -1.35
CA GLY A 46 9.07 -3.41 -0.35
C GLY A 46 7.57 -3.12 -0.40
N ALA A 47 7.01 -2.97 -1.61
CA ALA A 47 5.57 -2.85 -1.79
C ALA A 47 4.82 -4.13 -1.38
N TYR A 48 5.40 -5.32 -1.53
CA TYR A 48 4.80 -6.55 -1.02
C TYR A 48 4.78 -6.58 0.51
N PHE A 49 5.89 -6.20 1.15
CA PHE A 49 6.01 -6.13 2.61
C PHE A 49 4.97 -5.21 3.25
N PHE A 50 4.78 -4.01 2.70
CA PHE A 50 3.75 -3.08 3.19
C PHE A 50 2.32 -3.62 3.00
N ASN A 51 2.08 -4.41 1.96
CA ASN A 51 0.76 -5.00 1.70
C ASN A 51 0.47 -6.11 2.72
N LEU A 52 1.47 -6.94 3.01
CA LEU A 52 1.42 -7.96 4.04
C LEU A 52 1.17 -7.35 5.42
N MET A 53 1.92 -6.31 5.80
CA MET A 53 1.74 -5.63 7.08
C MET A 53 0.34 -5.03 7.24
N ALA A 54 -0.22 -4.45 6.17
CA ALA A 54 -1.58 -3.95 6.18
C ALA A 54 -2.61 -5.08 6.36
N MET A 55 -2.44 -6.19 5.65
CA MET A 55 -3.31 -7.37 5.77
C MET A 55 -3.29 -7.94 7.20
N GLU A 56 -2.11 -8.15 7.77
CA GLU A 56 -1.93 -8.65 9.14
C GLU A 56 -2.56 -7.72 10.18
N THR A 57 -2.40 -6.40 10.00
CA THR A 57 -3.00 -5.40 10.88
C THR A 57 -4.52 -5.45 10.82
N VAL A 58 -5.09 -5.51 9.60
CA VAL A 58 -6.54 -5.60 9.40
C VAL A 58 -7.10 -6.90 9.98
N PHE A 59 -6.41 -8.02 9.78
CA PHE A 59 -6.77 -9.30 10.38
C PHE A 59 -6.80 -9.21 11.91
N SER A 60 -5.73 -8.70 12.52
CA SER A 60 -5.60 -8.58 13.98
C SER A 60 -6.72 -7.72 14.59
N VAL A 61 -7.00 -6.55 13.98
CA VAL A 61 -8.09 -5.67 14.40
C VAL A 61 -9.45 -6.35 14.23
N TRP A 62 -9.66 -7.06 13.13
CA TRP A 62 -10.90 -7.81 12.87
C TRP A 62 -11.14 -8.89 13.94
N VAL A 63 -10.14 -9.73 14.24
CA VAL A 63 -10.27 -10.80 15.25
C VAL A 63 -10.61 -10.22 16.62
N VAL A 64 -9.85 -9.21 17.07
CA VAL A 64 -10.07 -8.59 18.39
C VAL A 64 -11.44 -7.93 18.44
N GLY A 65 -11.81 -7.14 17.44
CA GLY A 65 -13.11 -6.46 17.39
C GLY A 65 -14.29 -7.43 17.35
N PHE A 66 -14.18 -8.51 16.56
CA PHE A 66 -15.22 -9.53 16.48
C PHE A 66 -15.42 -10.26 17.81
N LEU A 67 -14.33 -10.67 18.47
CA LEU A 67 -14.40 -11.35 19.76
C LEU A 67 -14.97 -10.44 20.84
N LEU A 68 -14.53 -9.18 20.93
CA LEU A 68 -15.08 -8.22 21.89
C LEU A 68 -16.59 -8.00 21.73
N TRP A 69 -17.10 -8.07 20.50
CA TRP A 69 -18.52 -7.85 20.22
C TRP A 69 -19.40 -9.08 20.46
N THR A 70 -18.87 -10.29 20.23
CA THR A 70 -19.67 -11.53 20.19
C THR A 70 -19.42 -12.48 21.37
N TRP A 71 -18.47 -12.16 22.24
CA TRP A 71 -18.21 -12.92 23.46
C TRP A 71 -19.42 -12.90 24.41
N PRO A 72 -19.77 -14.02 25.09
CA PRO A 72 -19.07 -15.32 25.19
C PRO A 72 -19.48 -16.38 24.17
N THR A 73 -20.43 -16.10 23.27
CA THR A 73 -20.94 -17.08 22.28
C THR A 73 -20.67 -16.59 20.85
N PRO A 74 -19.40 -16.57 20.41
CA PRO A 74 -19.05 -16.10 19.07
C PRO A 74 -19.59 -17.02 17.97
N PRO A 75 -20.27 -16.48 16.94
CA PRO A 75 -20.71 -17.28 15.80
C PRO A 75 -19.53 -17.55 14.84
N TRP A 76 -18.86 -18.68 15.05
CA TRP A 76 -17.63 -19.06 14.33
C TRP A 76 -17.80 -19.20 12.82
N GLU A 77 -18.97 -19.63 12.34
CA GLU A 77 -19.24 -19.73 10.89
C GLU A 77 -19.17 -18.35 10.22
N ILE A 78 -19.80 -17.34 10.83
CA ILE A 78 -19.78 -15.97 10.33
C ILE A 78 -18.35 -15.43 10.35
N PHE A 79 -17.63 -15.66 11.45
CA PHE A 79 -16.24 -15.25 11.59
C PHE A 79 -15.34 -15.83 10.49
N GLN A 80 -15.49 -17.12 10.18
CA GLN A 80 -14.65 -17.78 9.18
C GLN A 80 -14.95 -17.25 7.78
N ILE A 81 -16.22 -17.14 7.41
CA ILE A 81 -16.64 -16.62 6.11
C ILE A 81 -16.18 -15.16 5.94
N SER A 82 -16.43 -14.32 6.95
CA SER A 82 -16.05 -12.91 6.90
C SER A 82 -14.53 -12.74 6.83
N THR A 83 -13.77 -13.55 7.57
CA THR A 83 -12.30 -13.53 7.55
C THR A 83 -11.76 -13.90 6.18
N VAL A 84 -12.26 -14.96 5.56
CA VAL A 84 -11.83 -15.37 4.21
C VAL A 84 -12.10 -14.26 3.20
N VAL A 85 -13.31 -13.69 3.23
CA VAL A 85 -13.69 -12.59 2.33
C VAL A 85 -12.78 -11.38 2.55
N LEU A 86 -12.53 -11.01 3.81
CA LEU A 86 -11.66 -9.90 4.17
C LEU A 86 -10.23 -10.12 3.67
N MET A 87 -9.66 -11.30 3.88
CA MET A 87 -8.30 -11.66 3.47
C MET A 87 -8.12 -11.74 1.95
N LEU A 88 -9.20 -11.89 1.18
CA LEU A 88 -9.15 -11.80 -0.28
C LEU A 88 -9.27 -10.36 -0.78
N ILE A 89 -10.16 -9.57 -0.18
CA ILE A 89 -10.45 -8.20 -0.64
C ILE A 89 -9.34 -7.22 -0.24
N VAL A 90 -8.85 -7.31 0.99
CA VAL A 90 -7.88 -6.35 1.55
C VAL A 90 -6.56 -6.29 0.77
N PRO A 91 -5.84 -7.40 0.50
CA PRO A 91 -4.54 -7.32 -0.18
C PRO A 91 -4.70 -6.79 -1.60
N VAL A 92 -5.80 -7.15 -2.27
CA VAL A 92 -6.20 -6.58 -3.55
C VAL A 92 -6.38 -5.08 -3.34
N ALA A 93 -7.43 -4.62 -2.65
CA ALA A 93 -7.76 -3.21 -2.47
C ALA A 93 -6.58 -2.33 -2.01
N PHE A 94 -5.69 -2.88 -1.18
CA PHE A 94 -4.55 -2.18 -0.60
C PHE A 94 -3.27 -2.20 -1.45
N PHE A 95 -3.23 -2.99 -2.53
CA PHE A 95 -2.07 -3.10 -3.42
C PHE A 95 -1.54 -1.75 -3.94
N PRO A 96 -2.37 -0.85 -4.51
CA PRO A 96 -1.88 0.44 -5.00
C PRO A 96 -1.38 1.35 -3.87
N TYR A 97 -2.03 1.31 -2.71
CA TYR A 97 -1.61 2.06 -1.52
C TYR A 97 -0.25 1.59 -1.04
N SER A 98 -0.02 0.29 -1.05
CA SER A 98 1.25 -0.30 -0.63
C SER A 98 2.44 0.22 -1.43
N LYS A 99 2.31 0.31 -2.76
CA LYS A 99 3.36 0.91 -3.62
C LYS A 99 3.63 2.38 -3.26
N THR A 100 2.58 3.17 -3.05
CA THR A 100 2.75 4.61 -2.72
C THR A 100 3.25 4.86 -1.31
N LEU A 101 2.85 4.03 -0.34
CA LEU A 101 3.29 4.09 1.05
C LEU A 101 4.74 3.67 1.16
N PHE A 102 5.13 2.59 0.47
CA PHE A 102 6.52 2.17 0.39
C PHE A 102 7.38 3.28 -0.23
N LEU A 103 6.99 3.85 -1.37
CA LEU A 103 7.73 4.97 -1.99
C LEU A 103 7.80 6.19 -1.05
N ALA A 104 6.74 6.51 -0.33
CA ALA A 104 6.76 7.59 0.64
C ALA A 104 7.71 7.31 1.81
N PHE A 105 7.74 6.07 2.30
CA PHE A 105 8.65 5.63 3.37
C PHE A 105 10.10 5.63 2.89
N ASP A 106 10.34 5.11 1.69
CA ASP A 106 11.64 5.06 1.05
C ASP A 106 12.20 6.47 0.80
N LEU A 107 11.36 7.44 0.39
CA LEU A 107 11.78 8.85 0.29
C LEU A 107 12.09 9.52 1.64
N LEU A 108 11.53 9.01 2.74
CA LEU A 108 11.86 9.50 4.09
C LEU A 108 13.20 8.94 4.56
N VAL A 109 13.52 7.68 4.23
CA VAL A 109 14.77 7.02 4.61
C VAL A 109 15.92 7.43 3.70
N ARG A 110 15.69 7.43 2.39
CA ARG A 110 16.62 7.85 1.34
C ARG A 110 16.01 9.04 0.59
N PRO A 111 16.36 10.28 0.96
CA PRO A 111 15.94 11.48 0.25
C PRO A 111 16.24 11.37 -1.25
N PRO A 112 15.40 11.95 -2.12
CA PRO A 112 15.61 11.87 -3.56
C PRO A 112 16.92 12.57 -3.96
N ALA A 113 17.76 11.87 -4.72
CA ALA A 113 18.98 12.41 -5.32
C ALA A 113 18.75 12.72 -6.80
N GLU A 114 19.66 13.47 -7.44
CA GLU A 114 19.53 13.85 -8.86
C GLU A 114 19.44 12.62 -9.78
N GLU A 115 20.07 11.51 -9.41
CA GLU A 115 20.01 10.21 -10.10
C GLU A 115 18.63 9.54 -10.10
N ASP A 116 17.75 9.89 -9.15
CA ASP A 116 16.39 9.33 -9.04
C ASP A 116 15.41 10.01 -10.02
N PHE A 117 15.80 11.14 -10.60
CA PHE A 117 15.00 11.87 -11.57
C PHE A 117 15.43 11.49 -12.98
N ALA A 118 14.54 10.87 -13.75
CA ALA A 118 14.81 10.66 -15.16
C ALA A 118 14.73 12.02 -15.88
N VAL A 119 15.81 12.38 -16.57
CA VAL A 119 15.85 13.43 -17.59
C VAL A 119 15.12 12.94 -18.84
#